data_AF-A0A931IIR7-F1
#
_entry.id   AF-A0A931IIR7-F1
#
_cell.length_a   1.000
_cell.length_b   1.000
_cell.length_c   1.000
_cell.angle_alpha   90.00
_cell.angle_beta   90.00
_cell.angle_gamma   90.00
#
_symmetry.space_group_name_H-M   'P 1'
#
loop_
_entity.id
_entity.type
_entity.pdbx_description
1 polymer ?
#
loop_
_entity_poly.entity_id
_entity_poly.type
_entity_poly.pdbx_seq_one_letter_code
_entity_poly.pdbx_strand_id
1 'polypeptide(L)'
;MKTFTWIGSILAISLISMMLYSSISKEKVSEQFAEHLFDYPLPAETSLIAKHQFNGKNFSGLGGSGGYWVVVAIMEMTSTLTKDEILAYYKNIELFPYPKSENRGVELEIYFEDDRRKVEDAKGFYYQNQNLSSSRISSYLLNSADDQINQATGETKYVIQLISGFDYFLNMD
;
A
#
# COMPACT_ATOMS: atom_id res chain seq x y z
N MET A 1 2.73 47.17 21.74
CA MET A 1 3.72 46.19 21.23
C MET A 1 3.66 44.84 21.94
N LYS A 2 3.70 44.76 23.28
CA LYS A 2 3.65 43.47 24.00
C LYS A 2 2.41 42.62 23.70
N THR A 3 1.21 43.19 23.62
CA THR A 3 -0.01 42.42 23.32
C THR A 3 0.00 41.81 21.91
N PHE A 4 0.49 42.55 20.90
CA PHE A 4 0.62 42.06 19.52
C PHE A 4 1.64 40.91 19.39
N THR A 5 2.75 40.94 20.14
CA THR A 5 3.73 39.84 20.13
C THR A 5 3.16 38.57 20.76
N TRP A 6 2.37 38.69 21.84
CA TRP A 6 1.73 37.54 22.48
C TRP A 6 0.64 36.92 21.61
N ILE A 7 -0.20 37.72 20.95
CA ILE A 7 -1.21 37.23 19.99
C ILE A 7 -0.54 36.50 18.82
N GLY A 8 0.54 37.07 18.27
CA GLY A 8 1.31 36.44 17.21
C GLY A 8 1.92 35.09 17.63
N SER A 9 2.47 35.01 18.85
CA SER A 9 2.99 33.75 19.39
C SER A 9 1.90 32.69 19.59
N ILE A 10 0.73 33.07 20.09
CA ILE A 10 -0.40 32.14 20.28
C ILE A 10 -0.87 31.58 18.92
N LEU A 11 -1.02 32.43 17.91
CA LEU A 11 -1.39 32.00 16.56
C LEU A 11 -0.34 31.05 15.94
N ALA A 12 0.94 31.37 16.09
CA ALA A 12 2.02 30.52 15.59
C ALA A 12 2.03 29.14 16.27
N ILE A 13 1.87 29.09 17.60
CA ILE A 13 1.79 27.82 18.36
C ILE A 13 0.57 27.01 17.93
N SER A 14 -0.59 27.66 17.73
CA SER A 14 -1.80 27.00 17.25
C SER A 14 -1.59 26.39 15.86
N LEU A 15 -0.98 27.13 14.93
CA LEU A 15 -0.67 26.65 13.58
C LEU A 15 0.29 25.46 13.60
N ILE A 16 1.36 25.54 14.39
CA ILE A 16 2.32 24.44 14.54
C ILE A 16 1.65 23.20 15.13
N SER A 17 0.84 23.37 16.18
CA SER A 17 0.11 22.27 16.81
C SER A 17 -0.85 21.59 15.84
N MET A 18 -1.55 22.37 15.02
CA MET A 18 -2.44 21.85 13.97
C MET A 18 -1.66 21.09 12.88
N MET A 19 -0.51 21.60 12.45
CA MET A 19 0.35 20.90 11.48
C MET A 19 0.88 19.58 12.05
N LEU A 20 1.36 19.57 13.29
CA LEU A 20 1.85 18.36 13.96
C LEU A 20 0.73 17.32 14.10
N TYR A 21 -0.45 17.74 14.58
CA TYR A 21 -1.61 16.86 14.69
C TYR A 21 -2.00 16.25 13.34
N SER A 22 -2.04 17.06 12.28
CA SER A 22 -2.34 16.58 10.93
C SER A 22 -1.34 15.54 10.46
N SER A 23 -0.04 15.74 10.69
CA SER A 23 0.99 14.76 10.31
C SER A 23 0.87 13.46 11.09
N ILE A 24 0.71 13.52 12.42
CA ILE A 24 0.53 12.33 13.27
C ILE A 24 -0.72 11.55 12.86
N SER A 25 -1.82 12.24 12.54
CA SER A 25 -3.07 11.60 12.13
C SER A 25 -2.91 10.81 10.83
N LYS A 26 -2.13 11.31 9.86
CA LYS A 26 -1.89 10.64 8.58
C LYS A 26 -1.01 9.42 8.75
N GLU A 27 0.01 9.53 9.60
CA GLU A 27 0.89 8.42 9.93
C GLU A 27 0.10 7.28 10.56
N LYS A 28 -0.71 7.58 11.58
CA LYS A 28 -1.56 6.60 12.25
C LYS A 28 -2.53 5.91 11.28
N VAL A 29 -3.14 6.67 10.36
CA VAL A 29 -4.02 6.09 9.33
C VAL A 29 -3.25 5.15 8.41
N SER A 30 -2.02 5.52 8.05
CA SER A 30 -1.17 4.67 7.21
C SER A 30 -0.73 3.40 7.93
N GLU A 31 -0.39 3.47 9.21
CA GLU A 31 -0.04 2.32 10.05
C GLU A 31 -1.22 1.35 10.14
N GLN A 32 -2.40 1.86 10.54
CA GLN A 32 -3.63 1.05 10.64
C GLN A 32 -4.02 0.41 9.31
N PHE A 33 -3.89 1.14 8.21
CA PHE A 33 -4.15 0.60 6.88
C PHE A 33 -3.18 -0.54 6.53
N ALA A 34 -1.89 -0.38 6.85
CA ALA A 34 -0.87 -1.39 6.57
C ALA A 34 -0.99 -2.64 7.44
N GLU A 35 -1.46 -2.51 8.68
CA GLU A 35 -1.75 -3.65 9.58
C GLU A 35 -2.69 -4.67 8.94
N HIS A 36 -3.70 -4.22 8.17
CA HIS A 36 -4.58 -5.14 7.46
C HIS A 36 -3.84 -6.09 6.50
N LEU A 37 -2.78 -5.63 5.85
CA LEU A 37 -1.93 -6.48 5.01
C LEU A 37 -0.94 -7.28 5.88
N PHE A 38 -0.32 -6.61 6.84
CA PHE A 38 0.79 -7.17 7.63
C PHE A 38 0.38 -8.31 8.55
N ASP A 39 -0.88 -8.33 8.98
CA ASP A 39 -1.47 -9.37 9.81
C ASP A 39 -2.23 -10.43 8.98
N TYR A 40 -2.30 -10.25 7.66
CA TYR A 40 -2.94 -11.22 6.77
C TYR A 40 -2.15 -12.54 6.76
N PRO A 41 -2.81 -13.71 6.90
CA PRO A 41 -2.13 -14.99 6.92
C PRO A 41 -1.40 -15.24 5.60
N LEU A 42 -0.14 -15.68 5.71
CA LEU A 42 0.67 -16.05 4.55
C LEU A 42 0.33 -17.48 4.09
N PRO A 43 0.49 -17.78 2.79
CA PRO A 43 0.46 -19.15 2.30
C PRO A 43 1.43 -20.04 3.08
N ALA A 44 1.14 -21.34 3.15
CA ALA A 44 2.07 -22.31 3.69
C ALA A 44 3.42 -22.23 2.95
N GLU A 45 4.51 -22.49 3.66
CA GLU A 45 5.86 -22.50 3.09
C GLU A 45 6.34 -21.16 2.50
N THR A 46 5.67 -20.06 2.88
CA THR A 46 6.09 -18.68 2.58
C THR A 46 6.80 -18.06 3.77
N SER A 47 7.92 -17.40 3.50
CA SER A 47 8.68 -16.59 4.45
C SER A 47 8.63 -15.11 4.08
N LEU A 48 8.45 -14.26 5.09
CA LEU A 48 8.52 -12.81 4.96
C LEU A 48 9.97 -12.35 4.85
N ILE A 49 10.27 -11.53 3.84
CA ILE A 49 11.56 -10.87 3.67
C ILE A 49 11.53 -9.48 4.30
N ALA A 50 10.52 -8.69 3.94
CA ALA A 50 10.40 -7.30 4.39
C ALA A 50 8.95 -6.81 4.40
N LYS A 51 8.69 -5.81 5.24
CA LYS A 51 7.45 -5.03 5.31
C LYS A 51 7.78 -3.56 5.08
N HIS A 52 6.97 -2.89 4.27
CA HIS A 52 7.10 -1.46 4.03
C HIS A 52 5.75 -0.76 4.11
N GLN A 53 5.76 0.41 4.72
CA GLN A 53 4.61 1.28 4.86
C GLN A 53 5.05 2.68 4.45
N PHE A 54 4.30 3.28 3.52
CA PHE A 54 4.56 4.63 3.05
C PHE A 54 3.27 5.41 2.96
N ASN A 55 3.38 6.73 3.11
CA ASN A 55 2.25 7.61 2.88
C ASN A 55 2.69 8.98 2.37
N GLY A 56 1.84 9.62 1.56
CA GLY A 56 2.19 10.91 0.99
C GLY A 56 1.13 11.50 0.08
N LYS A 57 1.27 12.81 -0.18
CA LYS A 57 0.58 13.47 -1.29
C LYS A 57 1.29 13.17 -2.60
N ASN A 58 0.54 13.14 -3.69
CA ASN A 58 1.08 13.12 -5.05
C ASN A 58 2.05 11.95 -5.30
N PHE A 59 1.78 10.76 -4.74
CA PHE A 59 2.56 9.56 -5.03
C PHE A 59 2.52 9.32 -6.55
N SER A 60 3.65 9.51 -7.22
CA SER A 60 3.71 9.60 -8.69
C SER A 60 3.24 8.29 -9.33
N GLY A 61 2.27 8.39 -10.26
CA GLY A 61 1.69 7.24 -10.97
C GLY A 61 0.45 6.60 -10.33
N LEU A 62 0.09 6.94 -9.09
CA LEU A 62 -1.06 6.38 -8.37
C LEU A 62 -2.27 7.33 -8.29
N GLY A 63 -2.37 8.28 -9.23
CA GLY A 63 -3.54 9.18 -9.32
C GLY A 63 -3.59 10.26 -8.23
N GLY A 64 -2.43 10.79 -7.83
CA GLY A 64 -2.31 11.76 -6.74
C GLY A 64 -2.66 13.22 -7.06
N SER A 65 -3.13 13.60 -8.25
CA SER A 65 -3.53 14.98 -8.55
C SER A 65 -5.03 15.19 -8.29
N GLY A 66 -5.46 15.26 -7.02
CA GLY A 66 -6.91 15.37 -6.75
C GLY A 66 -7.38 15.51 -5.31
N GLY A 67 -6.51 15.83 -4.35
CA GLY A 67 -6.93 16.11 -2.98
C GLY A 67 -6.95 14.91 -2.01
N TYR A 68 -6.45 13.74 -2.43
CA TYR A 68 -6.33 12.55 -1.58
C TYR A 68 -4.90 12.33 -1.05
N TRP A 69 -4.79 11.75 0.14
CA TRP A 69 -3.52 11.33 0.74
C TRP A 69 -3.38 9.83 0.49
N VAL A 70 -2.29 9.44 -0.17
CA VAL A 70 -2.06 8.04 -0.57
C VAL A 70 -1.37 7.30 0.57
N VAL A 71 -1.80 6.07 0.79
CA VAL A 71 -1.18 5.10 1.71
C VAL A 71 -0.84 3.83 0.94
N VAL A 72 0.33 3.28 1.26
CA VAL A 72 0.90 2.12 0.58
C VAL A 72 1.42 1.14 1.64
N ALA A 73 1.02 -0.11 1.52
CA ALA A 73 1.51 -1.22 2.35
C ALA A 73 2.07 -2.32 1.43
N ILE A 74 3.26 -2.83 1.73
CA ILE A 74 3.99 -3.79 0.89
C ILE A 74 4.57 -4.90 1.75
N MET A 75 4.43 -6.13 1.29
CA MET A 75 5.16 -7.29 1.83
C MET A 75 5.96 -7.96 0.73
N GLU A 76 7.27 -8.08 0.95
CA GLU A 76 8.17 -8.86 0.11
C GLU A 76 8.36 -10.24 0.70
N MET A 77 8.23 -11.29 -0.13
CA MET A 77 8.20 -12.66 0.33
C MET A 77 9.01 -13.59 -0.57
N THR A 78 9.40 -14.71 0.01
CA THR A 78 9.90 -15.89 -0.70
C THR A 78 9.04 -17.09 -0.33
N SER A 79 8.82 -18.02 -1.26
CA SER A 79 8.03 -19.22 -1.03
C SER A 79 8.56 -20.38 -1.85
N THR A 80 8.41 -21.61 -1.36
CA THR A 80 8.65 -22.83 -2.15
C THR A 80 7.48 -23.17 -3.07
N LEU A 81 6.33 -22.50 -2.89
CA LEU A 81 5.16 -22.66 -3.74
C LEU A 81 5.41 -22.15 -5.17
N THR A 82 4.71 -22.74 -6.12
CA THR A 82 4.60 -22.23 -7.49
C THR A 82 3.81 -20.93 -7.54
N LYS A 83 3.96 -20.17 -8.63
CA LYS A 83 3.16 -18.95 -8.84
C LYS A 83 1.66 -19.23 -8.83
N ASP A 84 1.23 -20.34 -9.42
CA ASP A 84 -0.18 -20.74 -9.49
C ASP A 84 -0.74 -21.06 -8.10
N GLU A 85 0.01 -21.75 -7.24
CA GLU A 85 -0.40 -22.01 -5.86
C GLU A 85 -0.52 -20.70 -5.05
N ILE A 86 0.43 -19.77 -5.23
CA ILE A 86 0.39 -18.46 -4.58
C ILE A 86 -0.83 -17.66 -5.08
N LEU A 87 -1.06 -17.62 -6.39
CA LEU A 87 -2.21 -16.93 -6.98
C LEU A 87 -3.53 -17.55 -6.51
N ALA A 88 -3.63 -18.88 -6.48
CA ALA A 88 -4.81 -19.60 -6.03
C ALA A 88 -5.14 -19.28 -4.56
N TYR A 89 -4.12 -19.17 -3.70
CA TYR A 89 -4.29 -18.77 -2.30
C TYR A 89 -4.93 -17.38 -2.18
N TYR A 90 -4.44 -16.40 -2.94
CA TYR A 90 -4.94 -15.02 -2.86
C TYR A 90 -6.19 -14.75 -3.71
N LYS A 91 -6.58 -15.64 -4.63
CA LYS A 91 -7.65 -15.37 -5.62
C LYS A 91 -9.01 -15.06 -5.00
N ASN A 92 -9.33 -15.70 -3.89
CA ASN A 92 -10.66 -15.66 -3.28
C ASN A 92 -10.71 -14.86 -1.98
N ILE A 93 -9.71 -14.03 -1.73
CA ILE A 93 -9.67 -13.20 -0.52
C ILE A 93 -10.69 -12.07 -0.62
N GLU A 94 -11.24 -11.68 0.52
CA GLU A 94 -12.08 -10.50 0.60
C GLU A 94 -11.26 -9.24 0.32
N LEU A 95 -11.89 -8.24 -0.32
CA LEU A 95 -11.28 -6.91 -0.48
C LEU A 95 -10.88 -6.33 0.88
N PHE A 96 -9.83 -5.54 0.93
CA PHE A 96 -9.37 -4.86 2.13
C PHE A 96 -10.17 -3.56 2.37
N PRO A 97 -10.28 -3.11 3.63
CA PRO A 97 -10.94 -1.84 3.96
C PRO A 97 -10.21 -0.64 3.36
N TYR A 98 -10.97 0.41 3.04
CA TYR A 98 -10.39 1.71 2.69
C TYR A 98 -9.76 2.38 3.93
N PRO A 99 -8.71 3.18 3.76
CA PRO A 99 -8.15 3.96 4.86
C PRO A 99 -9.22 4.85 5.52
N LYS A 100 -9.27 4.85 6.86
CA LYS A 100 -10.27 5.55 7.70
C LYS A 100 -11.73 5.07 7.50
N SER A 101 -11.95 3.86 7.01
CA SER A 101 -13.30 3.34 6.78
C SER A 101 -13.37 1.84 7.01
N GLU A 102 -14.50 1.37 7.51
CA GLU A 102 -14.81 -0.07 7.58
C GLU A 102 -15.28 -0.62 6.22
N ASN A 103 -15.59 0.25 5.25
CA ASN A 103 -16.02 -0.16 3.93
C ASN A 103 -14.87 -0.82 3.18
N ARG A 104 -15.14 -1.99 2.60
CA ARG A 104 -14.18 -2.81 1.88
C ARG A 104 -14.23 -2.50 0.39
N GLY A 105 -13.06 -2.38 -0.22
CA GLY A 105 -12.96 -2.05 -1.64
C GLY A 105 -11.54 -1.92 -2.19
N VAL A 106 -10.52 -2.10 -1.35
CA VAL A 106 -9.12 -2.09 -1.77
C VAL A 106 -8.73 -3.51 -2.17
N GLU A 107 -8.36 -3.70 -3.42
CA GLU A 107 -7.96 -5.01 -3.93
C GLU A 107 -6.46 -5.26 -3.74
N LEU A 108 -6.09 -6.49 -3.40
CA LEU A 108 -4.70 -6.91 -3.31
C LEU A 108 -4.05 -6.89 -4.70
N GLU A 109 -2.87 -6.31 -4.77
CA GLU A 109 -1.99 -6.41 -5.93
C GLU A 109 -0.86 -7.39 -5.63
N ILE A 110 -0.47 -8.18 -6.64
CA ILE A 110 0.60 -9.17 -6.52
C ILE A 110 1.56 -9.04 -7.71
N TYR A 111 2.86 -9.15 -7.45
CA TYR A 111 3.91 -9.01 -8.46
C TYR A 111 5.01 -10.05 -8.24
N PHE A 112 5.32 -10.83 -9.27
CA PHE A 112 6.40 -11.83 -9.25
C PHE A 112 7.74 -11.22 -9.69
N GLU A 113 8.85 -11.82 -9.27
CA GLU A 113 10.19 -11.28 -9.52
C GLU A 113 10.50 -11.00 -11.00
N ASP A 114 9.97 -11.80 -11.91
CA ASP A 114 10.20 -11.68 -13.35
C ASP A 114 9.35 -10.60 -14.05
N ASP A 115 8.21 -10.21 -13.47
CA ASP A 115 7.30 -9.20 -14.04
C ASP A 115 7.04 -8.04 -13.07
N ARG A 116 7.98 -7.72 -12.19
CA ARG A 116 7.86 -6.56 -11.29
C ARG A 116 8.84 -5.45 -11.64
N ARG A 117 8.38 -4.22 -11.51
CA ARG A 117 9.19 -3.01 -11.53
C ARG A 117 8.93 -2.22 -10.27
N LYS A 118 10.00 -1.85 -9.58
CA LYS A 118 9.95 -0.92 -8.44
C LYS A 118 9.90 0.51 -8.96
N VAL A 119 8.91 1.27 -8.50
CA VAL A 119 8.74 2.69 -8.81
C VAL A 119 9.05 3.49 -7.54
N GLU A 120 10.17 4.22 -7.59
CA GLU A 120 10.63 5.07 -6.50
C GLU A 120 9.99 6.46 -6.57
N ASP A 121 9.60 6.98 -5.42
CA ASP A 121 9.05 8.32 -5.20
C ASP A 121 9.79 8.99 -4.03
N ALA A 122 9.70 10.32 -3.90
CA ALA A 122 10.27 11.03 -2.76
C ALA A 122 9.65 10.61 -1.41
N LYS A 123 8.47 9.97 -1.42
CA LYS A 123 7.75 9.52 -0.22
C LYS A 123 7.85 8.03 0.06
N GLY A 124 8.49 7.25 -0.81
CA GLY A 124 8.61 5.80 -0.68
C GLY A 124 8.65 5.12 -2.04
N PHE A 125 8.19 3.89 -2.11
CA PHE A 125 8.06 3.18 -3.39
C PHE A 125 6.82 2.28 -3.43
N TYR A 126 6.54 1.76 -4.61
CA TYR A 126 5.57 0.72 -4.87
C TYR A 126 5.99 -0.13 -6.07
N TYR A 127 5.28 -1.22 -6.32
CA TYR A 127 5.50 -2.08 -7.47
C TYR A 127 4.42 -1.92 -8.52
N GLN A 128 4.81 -2.08 -9.77
CA GLN A 128 3.94 -2.24 -10.94
C GLN A 128 4.48 -3.39 -11.79
N ASN A 129 3.69 -3.84 -12.75
CA ASN A 129 4.24 -4.73 -13.77
C ASN A 129 5.13 -3.99 -14.78
N GLN A 130 5.86 -4.73 -15.61
CA GLN A 130 6.74 -4.11 -16.61
C GLN A 130 5.98 -3.20 -17.60
N ASN A 131 4.68 -3.47 -17.80
CA ASN A 131 3.77 -2.70 -18.65
C ASN A 131 3.13 -1.48 -17.95
N LEU A 132 3.63 -1.08 -16.77
CA LEU A 132 3.16 0.10 -16.01
C LEU A 132 1.70 0.04 -15.58
N SER A 133 1.16 -1.17 -15.40
CA SER A 133 -0.21 -1.40 -14.94
C SER A 133 -0.24 -2.09 -13.57
N SER A 134 -1.31 -1.83 -12.84
CA SER A 134 -1.59 -2.51 -11.57
C SER A 134 -1.94 -3.97 -11.83
N SER A 135 -1.26 -4.90 -11.16
CA SER A 135 -1.57 -6.33 -11.26
C SER A 135 -2.44 -6.77 -10.08
N ARG A 136 -3.74 -6.45 -10.19
CA ARG A 136 -4.74 -6.83 -9.20
C ARG A 136 -4.95 -8.34 -9.20
N ILE A 137 -5.19 -8.95 -8.04
CA ILE A 137 -5.34 -10.40 -7.96
C ILE A 137 -6.47 -10.94 -8.86
N SER A 138 -7.55 -10.16 -9.07
CA SER A 138 -8.63 -10.52 -10.00
C SER A 138 -8.19 -10.62 -11.46
N SER A 139 -7.16 -9.89 -11.90
CA SER A 139 -6.74 -9.89 -13.31
C SER A 139 -5.99 -11.16 -13.74
N TYR A 140 -5.46 -11.95 -12.80
CA TYR A 140 -4.76 -13.19 -13.10
C TYR A 140 -5.73 -14.32 -13.48
N LEU A 141 -5.46 -15.04 -14.56
CA LEU A 141 -6.22 -16.25 -14.90
C LEU A 141 -5.55 -17.47 -14.26
N LEU A 142 -6.30 -18.24 -13.48
CA LEU A 142 -5.84 -19.55 -13.00
C LEU A 142 -5.92 -20.54 -14.17
N ASN A 143 -4.86 -21.34 -14.37
CA ASN A 143 -4.72 -22.30 -15.48
C ASN A 143 -4.47 -21.67 -16.87
N SER A 144 -3.61 -20.66 -16.96
CA SER A 144 -3.02 -20.35 -18.27
C SER A 144 -2.23 -21.57 -18.74
N ALA A 145 -2.52 -22.08 -19.94
CA ALA A 145 -1.84 -23.23 -20.56
C ALA A 145 -0.38 -22.93 -20.96
N ASP A 146 0.27 -22.04 -20.20
CA ASP A 146 1.65 -21.62 -20.40
C ASP A 146 2.53 -22.49 -19.50
N ASP A 147 3.13 -23.51 -20.11
CA ASP A 147 4.01 -24.51 -19.47
C ASP A 147 5.20 -23.88 -18.72
N GLN A 148 5.47 -22.57 -18.89
CA GLN A 148 6.52 -21.85 -18.16
C GLN A 148 6.16 -21.49 -16.71
N ILE A 149 4.87 -21.53 -16.33
CA ILE A 149 4.42 -21.20 -14.97
C ILE A 149 4.62 -22.39 -13.99
N ASN A 150 4.76 -23.61 -14.52
CA ASN A 150 4.51 -24.84 -13.77
C ASN A 150 5.75 -25.64 -13.34
N GLN A 151 6.91 -25.01 -13.15
CA GLN A 151 8.05 -25.67 -12.51
C GLN A 151 8.70 -24.80 -11.43
N ALA A 152 8.28 -25.00 -10.17
CA ALA A 152 9.07 -24.59 -9.02
C ALA A 152 10.33 -25.47 -8.95
N THR A 153 11.39 -25.02 -9.61
CA THR A 153 12.74 -25.61 -9.48
C THR A 153 13.57 -24.92 -8.39
N GLY A 154 12.97 -23.97 -7.66
CA GLY A 154 13.59 -23.18 -6.60
C GLY A 154 12.57 -22.30 -5.86
N GLU A 155 13.08 -21.35 -5.08
CA GLU A 155 12.24 -20.39 -4.34
C GLU A 155 11.60 -19.34 -5.27
N THR A 156 10.28 -19.18 -5.17
CA THR A 156 9.50 -18.12 -5.82
C THR A 156 9.52 -16.86 -4.96
N LYS A 157 10.11 -15.78 -5.48
CA LYS A 157 10.02 -14.45 -4.85
C LYS A 157 8.89 -13.62 -5.45
N TYR A 158 8.14 -12.98 -4.57
CA TYR A 158 7.01 -12.16 -4.97
C TYR A 158 6.74 -11.05 -3.96
N VAL A 159 5.93 -10.09 -4.37
CA VAL A 159 5.47 -8.97 -3.58
C VAL A 159 3.96 -8.96 -3.59
N ILE A 160 3.35 -8.66 -2.45
CA ILE A 160 1.96 -8.21 -2.39
C ILE A 160 1.91 -6.79 -1.87
N GLN A 161 0.95 -6.00 -2.34
CA GLN A 161 0.76 -4.65 -1.86
C GLN A 161 -0.70 -4.23 -1.85
N LEU A 162 -1.00 -3.25 -0.98
CA LEU A 162 -2.23 -2.50 -0.98
C LEU A 162 -1.92 -1.03 -1.20
N ILE A 163 -2.70 -0.40 -2.09
CA ILE A 163 -2.59 1.02 -2.39
C ILE A 163 -3.99 1.62 -2.34
N SER A 164 -4.14 2.71 -1.58
CA SER A 164 -5.39 3.45 -1.52
C SER A 164 -5.15 4.90 -1.16
N GLY A 165 -6.22 5.71 -1.18
CA GLY A 165 -6.19 7.10 -0.77
C GLY A 165 -7.38 7.45 0.11
N PHE A 166 -7.18 8.38 1.03
CA PHE A 166 -8.26 8.97 1.85
C PHE A 166 -8.27 10.49 1.75
N ASP A 167 -9.44 11.07 1.98
CA ASP A 167 -9.55 12.51 2.12
C ASP A 167 -8.89 12.96 3.44
N TYR A 168 -7.94 13.87 3.29
CA TYR A 168 -7.15 14.44 4.38
C TYR A 168 -7.39 15.93 4.56
N PHE A 169 -8.21 16.55 3.70
CA PHE A 169 -8.76 17.86 4.02
C PHE A 169 -9.74 17.71 5.19
N LEU A 170 -9.87 18.77 5.98
CA LEU A 170 -10.84 18.80 7.06
C LEU A 170 -12.23 18.72 6.41
N ASN A 171 -12.84 17.53 6.41
CA ASN A 171 -14.29 17.42 6.36
C ASN A 171 -14.80 18.08 7.64
N MET A 172 -15.02 19.39 7.56
CA MET A 172 -15.87 20.10 8.50
C MET A 172 -17.30 19.78 8.07
N ASP A 173 -17.86 18.71 8.63
CA ASP A 173 -19.30 18.55 8.74
C ASP A 173 -19.87 19.60 9.73
#